data_AF-A8T112-F1
#
_entry.id   AF-A8T112-F1
#
_cell.length_a   1.000
_cell.length_b   1.000
_cell.length_c   1.000
_cell.angle_alpha   90.00
_cell.angle_beta   90.00
_cell.angle_gamma   90.00
#
_symmetry.space_group_name_H-M   'P 1'
#
loop_
_entity.id
_entity.type
_entity.pdbx_description
1 polymer ?
#
loop_
_entity_poly.entity_id
_entity_poly.type
_entity_poly.pdbx_seq_one_letter_code
_entity_poly.pdbx_strand_id
1 'polypeptide(L)'
;MEFIFSALEFIANAAQTLIDFIQSIPEWIKNCFEFGVIWCMSLWLDLKISSIQMALSIAQTLLSDYGVYTLIESNFNALPSDVRYILTKYGITTGLRIIFDAFATSLVMRFLNW
;
A
#
# COMPACT_ATOMS: atom_id res chain seq x y z
N MET A 1 -42.45 21.82 48.00
CA MET A 1 -42.99 21.68 46.64
C MET A 1 -41.85 21.59 45.62
N GLU A 2 -40.83 22.46 45.69
CA GLU A 2 -39.63 22.43 44.82
C GLU A 2 -38.84 21.11 44.85
N PHE A 3 -38.66 20.48 46.02
CA PHE A 3 -37.93 19.22 46.13
C PHE A 3 -38.57 18.07 45.33
N ILE A 4 -39.90 18.01 45.29
CA ILE A 4 -40.63 16.99 44.53
C ILE A 4 -40.50 17.25 43.02
N PHE A 5 -40.54 18.51 42.59
CA PHE A 5 -40.32 18.89 41.19
C PHE A 5 -38.89 18.60 40.72
N SER A 6 -37.89 18.94 41.53
CA SER A 6 -36.47 18.64 41.26
C SER A 6 -36.21 17.12 41.18
N ALA A 7 -36.82 16.33 42.07
CA ALA A 7 -36.70 14.88 42.02
C ALA A 7 -37.37 14.28 40.77
N LEU A 8 -38.51 14.85 40.34
CA LEU A 8 -39.19 14.41 39.12
C LEU A 8 -38.39 14.77 37.86
N GLU A 9 -37.79 15.96 37.81
CA GLU A 9 -36.90 16.37 36.71
C GLU A 9 -35.64 15.51 36.65
N PHE A 10 -35.04 15.15 37.79
CA PHE A 10 -33.89 14.25 37.81
C PHE A 10 -34.24 12.88 37.23
N ILE A 11 -35.39 12.31 37.61
CA ILE A 11 -35.87 11.03 37.09
C ILE A 11 -36.23 11.13 35.60
N ALA A 12 -36.85 12.22 35.17
CA ALA A 12 -37.16 12.45 33.76
C ALA A 12 -35.89 12.57 32.90
N ASN A 13 -34.88 13.32 33.37
CA ASN A 13 -33.60 13.45 32.68
C ASN A 13 -32.81 12.13 32.66
N ALA A 14 -32.85 11.36 33.74
CA ALA A 14 -32.24 10.03 33.79
C ALA A 14 -32.94 9.06 32.82
N ALA A 15 -34.27 9.08 32.75
CA ALA A 15 -35.03 8.27 31.80
C ALA A 15 -34.76 8.68 30.35
N GLN A 16 -34.68 9.98 30.07
CA GLN A 16 -34.34 10.49 28.73
C GLN A 16 -32.93 10.06 28.31
N THR A 17 -31.94 10.18 29.20
CA THR A 17 -30.56 9.75 28.93
C THR A 17 -30.48 8.25 28.62
N LEU A 18 -31.26 7.41 29.31
CA LEU A 18 -31.33 5.98 29.04
C LEU A 18 -31.96 5.66 27.69
N ILE A 19 -33.01 6.41 27.30
CA ILE A 19 -33.65 6.26 25.99
C ILE A 19 -32.70 6.69 24.88
N ASP A 20 -32.03 7.83 25.03
CA ASP A 20 -31.07 8.35 24.06
C ASP A 20 -29.86 7.42 23.90
N PHE A 21 -29.43 6.79 25.01
CA PHE A 21 -28.38 5.76 24.96
C PHE A 21 -28.82 4.54 24.13
N ILE A 22 -30.03 4.02 24.34
CA ILE A 22 -30.54 2.88 23.55
C ILE A 22 -30.70 3.26 22.07
N GLN A 23 -31.16 4.48 21.79
CA GLN A 23 -31.35 4.97 20.42
C GLN A 23 -30.05 5.27 19.68
N SER A 24 -28.94 5.51 20.39
CA SER A 24 -27.63 5.77 19.79
C SER A 24 -26.80 4.52 19.51
N ILE A 25 -27.18 3.35 20.04
CA ILE A 25 -26.53 2.06 19.74
C ILE A 25 -26.41 1.76 18.23
N PRO A 26 -27.47 1.94 17.41
CA PRO A 26 -27.38 1.69 15.96
C PRO A 26 -26.39 2.62 15.27
N GLU A 27 -26.34 3.90 15.68
CA GLU A 27 -25.40 4.90 15.15
C GLU A 27 -23.94 4.51 15.46
N TRP A 28 -23.69 4.06 16.70
CA TRP A 28 -22.38 3.55 17.11
C TRP A 28 -21.94 2.33 16.29
N ILE A 29 -22.85 1.37 16.06
CA ILE A 29 -22.57 0.18 15.24
C ILE A 29 -22.22 0.60 13.81
N LYS A 30 -22.97 1.53 13.22
CA LYS A 30 -22.72 2.05 11.88
C LYS A 30 -21.34 2.71 11.79
N ASN A 31 -20.99 3.56 12.75
CA ASN A 31 -19.68 4.23 12.79
C ASN A 31 -18.52 3.23 12.97
N CYS A 32 -18.70 2.20 13.81
CA CYS A 32 -17.72 1.12 13.96
C CYS A 32 -17.54 0.33 12.65
N PHE A 33 -18.62 0.06 11.92
CA PHE A 33 -18.56 -0.64 10.64
C PHE A 33 -17.86 0.23 9.57
N GLU A 34 -18.18 1.52 9.49
CA GLU A 34 -17.50 2.46 8.60
C GLU A 34 -16.00 2.52 8.87
N PHE A 35 -15.60 2.62 10.15
CA PHE A 35 -14.19 2.58 10.54
C PHE A 35 -13.52 1.23 10.17
N GLY A 36 -14.21 0.12 10.41
CA GLY A 36 -13.72 -1.22 10.06
C GLY A 36 -13.50 -1.40 8.56
N VAL A 37 -14.42 -0.87 7.74
CA VAL A 37 -14.29 -0.89 6.27
C VAL A 37 -13.11 -0.04 5.81
N ILE A 38 -12.94 1.18 6.34
CA ILE A 38 -11.80 2.04 6.01
C ILE A 38 -10.49 1.33 6.36
N TRP A 39 -10.41 0.73 7.55
CA TRP A 39 -9.21 0.00 7.98
C TRP A 39 -8.91 -1.22 7.09
N CYS A 40 -9.92 -2.00 6.72
CA CYS A 40 -9.77 -3.11 5.78
C CYS A 40 -9.30 -2.64 4.39
N MET A 41 -9.81 -1.50 3.91
CA MET A 41 -9.36 -0.89 2.66
C MET A 41 -7.90 -0.47 2.72
N SER A 42 -7.47 0.15 3.83
CA SER A 42 -6.06 0.49 4.05
C SER A 42 -5.16 -0.75 4.04
N LEU A 43 -5.53 -1.80 4.77
CA LEU A 43 -4.79 -3.07 4.77
C LEU A 43 -4.71 -3.71 3.38
N TRP A 44 -5.81 -3.67 2.63
CA TRP A 44 -5.83 -4.22 1.28
C TRP A 44 -4.88 -3.47 0.34
N LEU A 45 -4.82 -2.14 0.44
CA LEU A 45 -3.87 -1.32 -0.30
C LEU A 45 -2.42 -1.60 0.12
N ASP A 46 -2.14 -1.73 1.41
CA ASP A 46 -0.80 -2.05 1.91
C ASP A 46 -0.32 -3.42 1.41
N LEU A 47 -1.20 -4.42 1.42
CA LEU A 47 -0.93 -5.74 0.85
C LEU A 47 -0.65 -5.67 -0.65
N LYS A 48 -1.42 -4.86 -1.39
CA LYS A 48 -1.20 -4.64 -2.82
C LYS A 48 0.17 -3.99 -3.08
N ILE A 49 0.55 -2.96 -2.33
CA ILE A 49 1.86 -2.31 -2.45
C ILE A 49 2.99 -3.29 -2.12
N SER A 50 2.85 -4.04 -1.01
CA SER A 50 3.83 -5.05 -0.61
C SER A 50 4.02 -6.13 -1.67
N SER A 51 2.94 -6.56 -2.33
CA SER A 51 3.01 -7.54 -3.42
C SER A 51 3.79 -7.05 -4.63
N ILE A 52 3.69 -5.75 -4.99
CA ILE A 52 4.50 -5.16 -6.06
C ILE A 52 5.98 -5.16 -5.68
N GLN A 53 6.31 -4.78 -4.43
CA GLN A 53 7.70 -4.77 -3.96
C GLN A 53 8.31 -6.17 -3.97
N MET A 54 7.53 -7.17 -3.56
CA MET A 54 7.94 -8.57 -3.61
C MET A 54 8.16 -9.04 -5.05
N ALA A 55 7.25 -8.71 -5.97
CA ALA A 55 7.39 -9.04 -7.38
C ALA A 55 8.66 -8.42 -7.98
N LEU A 56 8.99 -7.19 -7.59
CA LEU A 56 10.20 -6.48 -8.03
C LEU A 56 11.47 -7.17 -7.50
N SER A 57 11.49 -7.54 -6.22
CA SER A 57 12.62 -8.26 -5.65
C SER A 57 12.85 -9.62 -6.33
N ILE A 58 11.78 -10.38 -6.59
CA ILE A 58 11.87 -11.67 -7.29
C ILE A 58 12.39 -11.47 -8.72
N ALA A 59 11.90 -10.44 -9.42
CA ALA A 59 12.34 -10.11 -10.77
C ALA A 59 13.83 -9.76 -10.83
N GLN A 60 14.34 -8.95 -9.88
CA GLN A 60 15.76 -8.62 -9.79
C GLN A 60 16.62 -9.85 -9.50
N THR A 61 16.18 -10.74 -8.62
CA THR A 61 16.87 -12.02 -8.37
C THR A 61 16.92 -12.87 -9.63
N LEU A 62 15.80 -13.03 -10.34
CA LEU A 62 15.76 -13.79 -11.59
C LEU A 62 16.71 -13.19 -12.65
N LEU A 63 16.68 -11.87 -12.86
CA LEU A 63 17.56 -11.20 -13.84
C LEU A 63 19.05 -11.35 -13.48
N SER A 64 19.38 -11.37 -12.18
CA SER A 64 20.72 -11.64 -11.69
C SER A 64 21.14 -13.09 -11.98
N ASP A 65 20.27 -14.05 -11.68
CA ASP A 65 20.54 -15.47 -11.86
C ASP A 65 20.66 -15.87 -13.34
N TYR A 66 19.88 -15.24 -14.22
CA TYR A 66 19.99 -15.42 -15.67
C TYR A 66 21.18 -14.68 -16.30
N GLY A 67 21.94 -13.89 -15.53
CA GLY A 67 23.10 -13.16 -16.04
C GLY A 67 22.74 -12.00 -16.99
N VAL A 68 21.53 -11.45 -16.92
CA VAL A 68 21.14 -10.34 -17.80
C VAL A 68 22.00 -9.11 -17.54
N TYR A 69 22.35 -8.86 -16.27
CA TYR A 69 23.26 -7.76 -15.92
C TYR A 69 24.68 -7.98 -16.43
N THR A 70 25.19 -9.21 -16.42
CA THR A 70 26.54 -9.51 -16.93
C THR A 70 26.60 -9.39 -18.46
N LEU A 71 25.50 -9.70 -19.16
CA LEU A 71 25.37 -9.45 -20.59
C LEU A 71 25.32 -7.95 -20.92
N ILE A 72 24.61 -7.14 -20.13
CA ILE A 72 24.58 -5.70 -20.32
C ILE A 72 25.98 -5.12 -20.09
N GLU A 73 26.68 -5.53 -19.03
CA GLU A 73 28.02 -5.05 -18.71
C GLU A 73 29.07 -5.48 -19.74
N SER A 74 29.01 -6.71 -20.26
CA SER A 74 29.96 -7.19 -21.27
C SER A 74 29.81 -6.44 -22.59
N ASN A 75 28.57 -6.20 -23.04
CA ASN A 75 28.28 -5.40 -24.22
C ASN A 75 28.62 -3.91 -24.01
N PHE A 76 28.42 -3.40 -22.80
CA PHE A 76 28.77 -2.02 -22.48
C PHE A 76 30.30 -1.81 -22.41
N ASN A 77 31.04 -2.83 -21.98
CA ASN A 77 32.50 -2.83 -21.98
C ASN A 77 33.12 -3.06 -23.36
N ALA A 78 32.38 -3.65 -24.30
CA ALA A 78 32.79 -3.75 -25.70
C ALA A 78 32.69 -2.40 -26.46
N LEU A 79 32.05 -1.38 -25.88
CA LEU A 79 31.95 -0.06 -26.50
C LEU A 79 33.28 0.71 -26.42
N PRO A 80 33.58 1.55 -27.44
CA PRO A 80 34.72 2.47 -27.41
C PRO A 80 34.69 3.37 -26.16
N SER A 81 35.87 3.72 -25.64
CA SER A 81 36.04 4.47 -24.37
C SER A 81 35.24 5.77 -24.32
N ASP A 82 35.21 6.51 -25.44
CA ASP A 82 34.58 7.83 -25.52
C ASP A 82 33.05 7.71 -25.49
N VAL A 83 32.52 6.71 -26.20
CA VAL A 83 31.09 6.39 -26.21
C VAL A 83 30.65 5.89 -24.83
N ARG A 84 31.44 5.01 -24.20
CA ARG A 84 31.16 4.50 -22.86
C ARG A 84 31.15 5.62 -21.80
N TYR A 85 32.08 6.57 -21.88
CA TYR A 85 32.15 7.71 -20.97
C TYR A 85 30.88 8.59 -21.07
N ILE A 86 30.46 8.89 -22.29
CA ILE A 86 29.24 9.67 -22.55
C ILE A 86 28.00 8.92 -22.04
N LEU A 87 27.86 7.64 -22.39
CA LEU A 87 26.71 6.83 -21.97
C LEU A 87 26.63 6.64 -20.45
N THR A 88 27.77 6.55 -19.77
CA THR A 88 27.85 6.52 -18.29
C THR A 88 27.41 7.86 -17.70
N LYS A 89 27.85 8.99 -18.28
CA LYS A 89 27.45 10.34 -17.85
C LYS A 89 25.95 10.59 -18.01
N TYR A 90 25.34 10.05 -19.07
CA TYR A 90 23.90 10.12 -19.31
C TYR A 90 23.07 9.09 -18.52
N GLY A 91 23.71 8.21 -17.74
CA GLY A 91 23.01 7.23 -16.91
C GLY A 91 22.28 6.14 -17.70
N ILE A 92 22.66 5.91 -18.96
CA ILE A 92 21.95 4.98 -19.86
C ILE A 92 22.05 3.54 -19.35
N THR A 93 23.15 3.16 -18.70
CA THR A 93 23.31 1.84 -18.05
C THR A 93 22.29 1.62 -16.94
N THR A 94 22.11 2.61 -16.07
CA THR A 94 21.11 2.58 -15.00
C THR A 94 19.69 2.58 -15.55
N GLY A 95 19.43 3.37 -16.59
CA GLY A 95 18.13 3.39 -17.26
C GLY A 95 17.77 2.03 -17.89
N LEU A 96 18.72 1.39 -18.57
CA LEU A 96 18.53 0.06 -19.14
C LEU A 96 18.17 -0.96 -18.06
N ARG A 97 18.89 -0.92 -16.93
CA ARG A 97 18.66 -1.78 -15.77
C ARG A 97 17.23 -1.65 -15.23
N ILE A 98 16.76 -0.41 -15.05
CA ILE A 98 15.40 -0.14 -14.57
C ILE A 98 14.34 -0.67 -15.56
N ILE A 99 14.57 -0.55 -16.86
CA ILE A 99 13.64 -1.07 -17.88
C ILE A 99 13.54 -2.60 -17.81
N PHE A 100 14.68 -3.29 -17.68
CA PHE A 100 14.68 -4.75 -17.53
C PHE A 100 14.03 -5.19 -16.22
N ASP A 101 14.35 -4.52 -15.11
CA ASP A 101 13.72 -4.78 -13.81
C ASP A 101 12.20 -4.60 -13.89
N ALA A 102 11.71 -3.53 -14.53
CA ALA A 102 10.29 -3.27 -14.71
C ALA A 102 9.62 -4.33 -15.61
N PHE A 103 10.27 -4.74 -16.70
CA PHE A 103 9.76 -5.79 -17.58
C PHE A 103 9.65 -7.13 -16.85
N ALA A 104 10.69 -7.54 -16.14
CA ALA A 104 10.68 -8.76 -15.35
C ALA A 104 9.67 -8.69 -14.19
N THR A 105 9.54 -7.54 -13.53
CA THR A 105 8.53 -7.32 -12.48
C THR A 105 7.11 -7.46 -13.04
N SER A 106 6.84 -6.92 -14.23
CA SER A 106 5.54 -7.07 -14.90
C SER A 106 5.21 -8.53 -15.23
N LEU A 107 6.22 -9.32 -15.59
CA LEU A 107 6.08 -10.75 -15.83
C LEU A 107 5.75 -11.49 -14.52
N VAL A 108 6.50 -11.21 -13.45
CA VAL A 108 6.26 -11.82 -12.13
C VAL A 108 4.89 -11.44 -11.57
N MET A 109 4.45 -10.18 -11.72
CA MET A 109 3.11 -9.76 -11.30
C MET A 109 2.00 -10.51 -12.05
N ARG A 110 2.17 -10.77 -13.36
CA ARG A 110 1.24 -11.62 -14.13
C ARG A 110 1.19 -13.05 -13.60
N PHE A 111 2.32 -13.63 -13.19
CA PHE A 111 2.36 -14.95 -12.57
C PHE A 111 1.68 -14.98 -11.18
N LEU A 112 1.76 -13.88 -10.44
CA LEU A 112 1.09 -13.71 -9.14
C LEU A 112 -0.42 -13.44 -9.26
N ASN A 113 -0.99 -13.57 -10.47
CA ASN A 113 -2.41 -13.39 -10.78
C ASN A 113 -2.96 -12.05 -10.30
N TRP A 114 -2.18 -10.99 -10.54
CA TRP A 114 -2.61 -9.60 -10.43
C TRP A 114 -3.32 -9.13 -11.70
#